data_AF-A0A8S0YLQ0-F1
#
_entry.id   AF-A0A8S0YLQ0-F1
#
_cell.length_a   1.000
_cell.length_b   1.000
_cell.length_c   1.000
_cell.angle_alpha   90.00
_cell.angle_beta   90.00
_cell.angle_gamma   90.00
#
_symmetry.space_group_name_H-M   'P 1'
#
loop_
_entity.id
_entity.type
_entity.pdbx_description
1 polymer ?
#
loop_
_entity_poly.entity_id
_entity_poly.type
_entity_poly.pdbx_seq_one_letter_code
_entity_poly.pdbx_strand_id
1 'polypeptide(L)'
;EAGGGGVYDVPGHGPLVYAGLQGVASLLSTVTPSDDLGHPLCDNLRAGDWLAEYLWRRLEREPRLAAVAARYRDALRPLAALPRFLVPAYFAALVRALHRAVCEAALRRLGAPRDSFRRALALTSVQLLGAVRSAALPPASPALAPPRAWPLSLSAGLPHFAVGYMRCWGRDTFIALRGVMLLTGRAEDARAHLLAFSACLRHGLIPNLLDGGRAPRYNCRDAVWWWLQSVKQYCSEVPAGAALLGEAVARLFPKDDAEPTPPGAADQPLHDVVQEALDVHFQVSAI
;
A
#
# COMPACT_ATOMS: atom_id res chain seq x y z
N GLU A 1 11.27 11.33 3.42
CA GLU A 1 10.42 11.39 4.63
C GLU A 1 8.96 11.58 4.24
N ALA A 2 8.04 10.73 4.71
CA ALA A 2 6.63 10.84 4.36
C ALA A 2 5.94 11.86 5.29
N GLY A 3 6.03 13.16 4.96
CA GLY A 3 5.05 14.16 5.40
C GLY A 3 5.05 14.61 6.87
N GLY A 4 6.20 14.54 7.56
CA GLY A 4 6.54 15.42 8.70
C GLY A 4 5.69 15.33 9.98
N GLY A 5 4.99 14.23 10.24
CA GLY A 5 4.06 14.12 11.38
C GLY A 5 4.35 13.00 12.37
N GLY A 6 5.35 12.16 12.08
CA GLY A 6 5.74 11.03 12.91
C GLY A 6 4.57 10.14 13.36
N VAL A 7 4.88 9.28 14.32
CA VAL A 7 3.88 8.65 15.19
C VAL A 7 3.76 9.49 16.46
N TYR A 8 2.59 9.52 17.09
CA TYR A 8 2.44 10.20 18.38
C TYR A 8 3.25 9.46 19.45
N ASP A 9 4.04 10.20 20.22
CA ASP A 9 4.76 9.67 21.38
C ASP A 9 3.93 9.93 22.64
N VAL A 10 3.49 8.84 23.29
CA VAL A 10 2.71 8.92 24.53
C VAL A 10 3.70 9.08 25.69
N PRO A 11 3.71 10.22 26.41
CA PRO A 11 4.63 10.43 27.52
C PRO A 11 4.56 9.29 28.55
N GLY A 12 5.71 8.75 28.93
CA GLY A 12 5.80 7.62 29.86
C GLY A 12 5.50 6.24 29.26
N HIS A 13 5.18 6.15 27.96
CA HIS A 13 4.97 4.89 27.25
C HIS A 13 5.85 4.78 26.00
N GLY A 14 5.91 5.83 25.17
CA GLY A 14 6.68 5.88 23.93
C GLY A 14 5.82 5.97 22.66
N PRO A 15 6.46 5.83 21.48
CA PRO A 15 5.81 6.03 20.19
C PRO A 15 4.80 4.94 19.83
N LEU A 16 3.65 5.35 19.27
CA LEU A 16 2.69 4.43 18.66
C LEU A 16 3.29 3.72 17.43
N VAL A 17 2.88 2.48 17.15
CA VAL A 17 3.34 1.73 15.97
C VAL A 17 2.82 2.34 14.65
N TYR A 18 1.56 2.82 14.65
CA TYR A 18 0.95 3.49 13.50
C TYR A 18 0.48 4.90 13.87
N ALA A 19 0.65 5.84 12.95
CA ALA A 19 0.21 7.22 13.12
C ALA A 19 -1.33 7.40 13.02
N GLY A 20 -2.04 6.44 12.43
CA GLY A 20 -3.50 6.48 12.29
C GLY A 20 -4.25 5.89 13.48
N LEU A 21 -5.57 5.76 13.35
CA LEU A 21 -6.43 5.17 14.40
C LEU A 21 -5.98 3.77 14.83
N GLN A 22 -5.37 2.97 13.95
CA GLN A 22 -4.88 1.64 14.29
C GLN A 22 -3.85 1.66 15.43
N GLY A 23 -2.96 2.65 15.47
CA GLY A 23 -1.94 2.74 16.53
C GLY A 23 -2.58 2.96 17.89
N VAL A 24 -3.55 3.87 17.96
CA VAL A 24 -4.32 4.15 19.18
C VAL A 24 -5.21 2.96 19.55
N ALA A 25 -5.90 2.35 18.57
CA ALA A 25 -6.76 1.20 18.80
C ALA A 25 -5.99 -0.01 19.34
N SER A 26 -4.78 -0.26 18.83
CA SER A 26 -3.90 -1.32 19.34
C SER A 26 -3.52 -1.06 20.80
N LEU A 27 -3.12 0.16 21.17
CA LEU A 27 -2.80 0.48 22.56
C LEU A 27 -4.04 0.40 23.47
N LEU A 28 -5.19 0.92 23.02
CA LEU A 28 -6.44 0.82 23.78
C LEU A 28 -6.86 -0.63 24.01
N SER A 29 -6.51 -1.57 23.12
CA SER A 29 -6.82 -2.99 23.28
C SER A 29 -6.07 -3.66 24.42
N THR A 30 -4.95 -3.08 24.89
CA THR A 30 -4.23 -3.58 26.06
C THR A 30 -4.66 -2.88 27.35
N VAL A 31 -5.10 -1.61 27.28
CA VAL A 31 -5.47 -0.80 28.44
C VAL A 31 -6.93 -1.00 28.88
N THR A 32 -7.85 -1.06 27.92
CA THR A 32 -9.30 -1.09 28.22
C THR A 32 -9.74 -2.38 28.93
N PRO A 33 -9.27 -3.59 28.59
CA PRO A 33 -9.77 -4.81 29.22
C PRO A 33 -9.52 -4.91 30.72
N SER A 34 -8.47 -4.27 31.23
CA SER A 34 -8.10 -4.25 32.65
C SER A 34 -8.58 -3.00 33.39
N ASP A 35 -9.28 -2.08 32.71
CA ASP A 35 -9.64 -0.75 33.22
C ASP A 35 -8.44 -0.03 33.87
N ASP A 36 -7.27 -0.12 33.22
CA ASP A 36 -6.02 0.43 33.75
C ASP A 36 -6.00 1.96 33.59
N LEU A 37 -6.71 2.64 34.49
CA LEU A 37 -6.75 4.10 34.56
C LEU A 37 -5.41 4.72 34.98
N GLY A 38 -4.45 3.92 35.46
CA GLY A 38 -3.09 4.32 35.81
C GLY A 38 -2.13 4.29 34.63
N HIS A 39 -2.55 3.78 33.47
CA HIS A 39 -1.69 3.72 32.28
C HIS A 39 -1.28 5.14 31.81
N PRO A 40 -0.03 5.36 31.34
CA PRO A 40 0.43 6.68 30.87
C PRO A 40 -0.42 7.32 29.77
N LEU A 41 -1.10 6.49 28.96
CA LEU A 41 -2.12 6.96 28.00
C LEU A 41 -3.26 7.73 28.68
N CYS A 42 -3.77 7.21 29.80
CA CYS A 42 -4.87 7.82 30.54
C CYS A 42 -4.41 9.15 31.17
N ASP A 43 -3.18 9.21 31.70
CA ASP A 43 -2.58 10.45 32.18
C ASP A 43 -2.46 11.50 31.07
N ASN A 44 -1.93 11.11 29.92
CA ASN A 44 -1.83 11.98 28.75
C ASN A 44 -3.20 12.54 28.32
N LEU A 45 -4.24 11.68 28.29
CA LEU A 45 -5.60 12.08 27.92
C LEU A 45 -6.28 12.98 28.96
N ARG A 46 -5.94 12.83 30.26
CA ARG A 46 -6.40 13.75 31.32
C ARG A 46 -5.69 15.09 31.24
N ALA A 47 -4.40 15.08 30.91
CA ALA A 47 -3.55 16.27 30.87
C ALA A 47 -3.87 17.20 29.68
N GLY A 48 -4.34 16.67 28.55
CA GLY A 48 -4.71 17.51 27.41
C GLY A 48 -5.26 16.74 26.22
N ASP A 49 -5.74 17.50 25.23
CA ASP A 49 -6.42 16.97 24.05
C ASP A 49 -5.45 16.64 22.89
N TRP A 50 -4.13 16.66 23.13
CA TRP A 50 -3.09 16.58 22.10
C TRP A 50 -3.20 15.34 21.21
N LEU A 51 -3.49 14.17 21.78
CA LEU A 51 -3.65 12.94 20.99
C LEU A 51 -4.92 13.00 20.11
N ALA A 52 -6.01 13.58 20.62
CA ALA A 52 -7.23 13.78 19.84
C ALA A 52 -6.99 14.77 18.70
N GLU A 53 -6.28 15.87 18.96
CA GLU A 53 -5.88 16.84 17.95
C GLU A 53 -4.95 16.26 16.89
N TYR A 54 -3.96 15.50 17.33
CA TYR A 54 -3.02 14.79 16.45
C TYR A 54 -3.75 13.93 15.42
N LEU A 55 -4.80 13.21 15.82
CA LEU A 55 -5.55 12.29 14.95
C LEU A 55 -6.23 13.00 13.76
N TRP A 56 -6.78 14.21 13.95
CA TRP A 56 -7.42 14.94 12.85
C TRP A 56 -6.49 15.92 12.13
N ARG A 57 -5.61 16.64 12.85
CA ARG A 57 -4.66 17.60 12.23
C ARG A 57 -3.72 16.93 11.23
N ARG A 58 -3.32 15.68 11.48
CA ARG A 58 -2.48 14.92 10.55
C ARG A 58 -3.15 14.66 9.21
N LEU A 59 -4.49 14.57 9.19
CA LEU A 59 -5.28 14.33 7.98
C LEU A 59 -5.42 15.61 7.15
N GLU A 60 -5.39 16.80 7.78
CA GLU A 60 -5.51 18.10 7.09
C GLU A 60 -4.32 18.40 6.17
N ARG A 61 -3.19 17.74 6.39
CA ARG A 61 -1.98 17.84 5.54
C ARG A 61 -2.18 17.27 4.14
N GLU A 62 -3.24 16.49 3.95
CA GLU A 62 -3.55 15.84 2.69
C GLU A 62 -4.93 16.33 2.23
N PRO A 63 -5.00 17.24 1.24
CA PRO A 63 -6.25 17.89 0.83
C PRO A 63 -7.41 16.91 0.52
N ARG A 64 -7.11 15.74 -0.06
CA ARG A 64 -8.13 14.69 -0.33
C ARG A 64 -8.77 14.10 0.94
N LEU A 65 -8.13 14.27 2.10
CA LEU A 65 -8.64 13.80 3.38
C LEU A 65 -9.32 14.91 4.18
N ALA A 66 -9.46 16.13 3.66
CA ALA A 66 -10.06 17.26 4.39
C ALA A 66 -11.45 16.95 4.96
N ALA A 67 -12.32 16.28 4.18
CA ALA A 67 -13.64 15.85 4.65
C ALA A 67 -13.57 14.79 5.76
N VAL A 68 -12.57 13.91 5.73
CA VAL A 68 -12.34 12.90 6.78
C VAL A 68 -11.77 13.57 8.04
N ALA A 69 -10.84 14.52 7.88
CA ALA A 69 -10.28 15.32 8.95
C ALA A 69 -11.37 16.09 9.70
N ALA A 70 -12.28 16.74 8.98
CA ALA A 70 -13.42 17.44 9.56
C ALA A 70 -14.31 16.49 10.38
N ARG A 71 -14.63 15.29 9.87
CA ARG A 71 -15.40 14.28 10.60
C ARG A 71 -14.71 13.81 11.87
N TYR A 72 -13.39 13.61 11.86
CA TYR A 72 -12.64 13.24 13.06
C TYR A 72 -12.66 14.37 14.08
N ARG A 73 -12.41 15.61 13.64
CA ARG A 73 -12.46 16.80 14.49
C ARG A 73 -13.83 16.96 15.13
N ASP A 74 -14.90 16.86 14.35
CA ASP A 74 -16.27 16.99 14.84
C ASP A 74 -16.65 15.88 15.84
N ALA A 75 -16.21 14.64 15.58
CA ALA A 75 -16.46 13.51 16.46
C ALA A 75 -15.69 13.60 17.79
N LEU A 76 -14.48 14.16 17.79
CA LEU A 76 -13.62 14.27 18.98
C LEU A 76 -13.80 15.58 19.75
N ARG A 77 -14.35 16.62 19.12
CA ARG A 77 -14.60 17.95 19.72
C ARG A 77 -15.32 17.91 21.09
N PRO A 78 -16.32 17.05 21.35
CA PRO A 78 -16.99 17.03 22.65
C PRO A 78 -16.06 16.72 23.83
N LEU A 79 -14.90 16.08 23.60
CA LEU A 79 -13.95 15.74 24.66
C LEU A 79 -13.44 16.98 25.40
N ALA A 80 -13.29 18.12 24.72
CA ALA A 80 -12.80 19.36 25.33
C ALA A 80 -13.75 19.91 26.43
N ALA A 81 -15.04 19.58 26.35
CA ALA A 81 -16.04 20.03 27.32
C ALA A 81 -16.20 19.09 28.53
N LEU A 82 -15.58 17.90 28.50
CA LEU A 82 -15.72 16.92 29.58
C LEU A 82 -14.84 17.24 30.79
N PRO A 83 -15.26 16.90 32.01
CA PRO A 83 -14.36 16.75 33.15
C PRO A 83 -13.20 15.81 32.79
N ARG A 84 -11.96 16.22 33.11
CA ARG A 84 -10.75 15.53 32.64
C ARG A 84 -10.72 14.04 32.98
N PHE A 85 -11.20 13.66 34.16
CA PHE A 85 -11.25 12.26 34.60
C PHE A 85 -12.16 11.36 33.73
N LEU A 86 -13.13 11.93 33.01
CA LEU A 86 -13.98 11.18 32.07
C LEU A 86 -13.34 11.02 30.68
N VAL A 87 -12.40 11.88 30.31
CA VAL A 87 -11.83 11.93 28.95
C VAL A 87 -11.29 10.57 28.48
N PRO A 88 -10.53 9.78 29.27
CA PRO A 88 -10.01 8.51 28.79
C PRO A 88 -11.09 7.53 28.30
N ALA A 89 -12.19 7.38 29.04
CA ALA A 89 -13.28 6.46 28.71
C ALA A 89 -14.01 6.88 27.43
N TYR A 90 -14.38 8.17 27.33
CA TYR A 90 -15.09 8.70 26.17
C TYR A 90 -14.19 8.78 24.92
N PHE A 91 -12.91 9.14 25.08
CA PHE A 91 -11.93 9.09 24.00
C PHE A 91 -11.82 7.67 23.44
N ALA A 92 -11.68 6.67 24.31
CA ALA A 92 -11.57 5.28 23.89
C ALA A 92 -12.82 4.81 23.12
N ALA A 93 -14.02 5.19 23.58
CA ALA A 93 -15.28 4.88 22.89
C ALA A 93 -15.35 5.54 21.49
N LEU A 94 -15.03 6.83 21.38
CA LEU A 94 -15.06 7.57 20.12
C LEU A 94 -14.02 7.05 19.12
N VAL A 95 -12.80 6.79 19.57
CA VAL A 95 -11.73 6.24 18.71
C VAL A 95 -12.07 4.84 18.24
N ARG A 96 -12.63 3.98 19.10
CA ARG A 96 -13.11 2.65 18.68
C ARG A 96 -14.22 2.74 17.63
N ALA A 97 -15.17 3.67 17.80
CA ALA A 97 -16.25 3.89 16.84
C ALA A 97 -15.71 4.37 15.48
N LEU A 98 -14.80 5.35 15.48
CA LEU A 98 -14.14 5.83 14.26
C LEU A 98 -13.32 4.73 13.58
N HIS A 99 -12.53 3.97 14.35
CA HIS A 99 -11.68 2.89 13.84
C HIS A 99 -12.53 1.81 13.17
N ARG A 100 -13.58 1.35 13.86
CA ARG A 100 -14.54 0.40 13.31
C ARG A 100 -15.19 0.93 12.04
N ALA A 101 -15.67 2.18 12.03
CA ALA A 101 -16.32 2.76 10.86
C ALA A 101 -15.40 2.79 9.63
N VAL A 102 -14.12 3.15 9.81
CA VAL A 102 -13.12 3.18 8.72
C VAL A 102 -12.77 1.77 8.25
N CYS A 103 -12.53 0.83 9.18
CA CYS A 103 -12.26 -0.56 8.83
C CYS A 103 -13.44 -1.20 8.07
N GLU A 104 -14.67 -0.99 8.51
CA GLU A 104 -15.87 -1.47 7.81
C GLU A 104 -15.99 -0.84 6.41
N ALA A 105 -15.71 0.46 6.29
CA ALA A 105 -15.73 1.14 5.00
C ALA A 105 -14.66 0.62 4.03
N ALA A 106 -13.48 0.25 4.53
CA ALA A 106 -12.43 -0.38 3.75
C ALA A 106 -12.82 -1.80 3.34
N LEU A 107 -13.26 -2.64 4.29
CA LEU A 107 -13.63 -4.04 4.05
C LEU A 107 -14.76 -4.18 3.03
N ARG A 108 -15.76 -3.28 3.06
CA ARG A 108 -16.82 -3.23 2.05
C ARG A 108 -16.26 -2.97 0.65
N ARG A 109 -15.27 -2.10 0.51
CA ARG A 109 -14.63 -1.79 -0.79
C ARG A 109 -13.73 -2.93 -1.27
N LEU A 110 -13.12 -3.66 -0.35
CA LEU A 110 -12.28 -4.82 -0.67
C LEU A 110 -13.10 -6.08 -0.99
N GLY A 111 -14.43 -6.04 -0.91
CA GLY A 111 -15.27 -7.22 -1.05
C GLY A 111 -14.92 -8.32 -0.03
N ALA A 112 -14.40 -7.93 1.14
CA ALA A 112 -13.85 -8.89 2.10
C ALA A 112 -14.93 -9.85 2.63
N PRO A 113 -14.59 -11.14 2.86
CA PRO A 113 -15.49 -12.11 3.47
C PRO A 113 -16.04 -11.68 4.84
N ARG A 114 -17.05 -12.40 5.34
CA ARG A 114 -17.67 -12.09 6.64
C ARG A 114 -16.83 -12.53 7.85
N ASP A 115 -15.92 -13.48 7.69
CA ASP A 115 -15.15 -14.02 8.81
C ASP A 115 -14.07 -13.04 9.30
N SER A 116 -13.86 -13.01 10.62
CA SER A 116 -12.98 -12.04 11.28
C SER A 116 -11.52 -12.17 10.84
N PHE A 117 -11.02 -13.40 10.66
CA PHE A 117 -9.64 -13.66 10.29
C PHE A 117 -9.32 -13.15 8.88
N ARG A 118 -10.11 -13.51 7.86
CA ARG A 118 -9.88 -13.03 6.50
C ARG A 118 -10.14 -11.52 6.36
N ARG A 119 -11.04 -10.95 7.16
CA ARG A 119 -11.19 -9.48 7.25
C ARG A 119 -9.90 -8.82 7.76
N ALA A 120 -9.30 -9.37 8.82
CA ALA A 120 -8.02 -8.87 9.32
C ALA A 120 -6.92 -8.97 8.25
N LEU A 121 -6.82 -10.10 7.55
CA LEU A 121 -5.87 -10.27 6.43
C LEU A 121 -6.15 -9.30 5.26
N ALA A 122 -7.41 -9.06 4.91
CA ALA A 122 -7.77 -8.15 3.82
C ALA A 122 -7.34 -6.70 4.14
N LEU A 123 -7.41 -6.27 5.40
CA LEU A 123 -6.94 -4.95 5.81
C LEU A 123 -5.43 -4.77 5.61
N THR A 124 -4.63 -5.84 5.57
CA THR A 124 -3.21 -5.77 5.20
C THR A 124 -3.00 -5.21 3.79
N SER A 125 -3.96 -5.41 2.86
CA SER A 125 -3.94 -4.74 1.55
C SER A 125 -3.85 -3.22 1.68
N VAL A 126 -4.63 -2.64 2.61
CA VAL A 126 -4.67 -1.19 2.84
C VAL A 126 -3.42 -0.69 3.56
N GLN A 127 -2.78 -1.55 4.36
CA GLN A 127 -1.53 -1.20 5.04
C GLN A 127 -0.36 -1.13 4.06
N LEU A 128 -0.24 -2.11 3.16
CA LEU A 128 0.94 -2.26 2.30
C LEU A 128 0.83 -1.48 1.00
N LEU A 129 -0.37 -1.36 0.42
CA LEU A 129 -0.59 -0.73 -0.89
C LEU A 129 -1.15 0.69 -0.72
N GLY A 130 -0.31 1.68 -1.05
CA GLY A 130 -0.62 3.10 -0.85
C GLY A 130 0.22 4.01 -1.75
N ALA A 131 -0.20 5.27 -1.85
CA ALA A 131 0.53 6.29 -2.60
C ALA A 131 1.72 6.81 -1.78
N VAL A 132 2.94 6.55 -2.25
CA VAL A 132 4.18 7.02 -1.62
C VAL A 132 5.03 7.75 -2.65
N ARG A 133 5.14 9.08 -2.50
CA ARG A 133 5.80 9.96 -3.48
C ARG A 133 7.24 9.57 -3.77
N SER A 134 7.98 9.10 -2.75
CA SER A 134 9.37 8.66 -2.91
C SER A 134 9.54 7.29 -3.57
N ALA A 135 8.44 6.60 -3.88
CA ALA A 135 8.45 5.22 -4.35
C ALA A 135 7.28 4.93 -5.31
N ALA A 136 7.04 5.84 -6.26
CA ALA A 136 6.07 5.64 -7.33
C ALA A 136 6.51 4.49 -8.25
N LEU A 137 5.54 3.83 -8.89
CA LEU A 137 5.81 2.92 -10.01
C LEU A 137 6.34 3.71 -11.23
N PRO A 138 7.08 3.07 -12.14
CA PRO A 138 7.38 3.61 -13.46
C PRO A 138 6.13 4.17 -14.16
N PRO A 139 6.28 5.22 -14.99
CA PRO A 139 5.18 5.75 -15.78
C PRO A 139 4.62 4.69 -16.73
N ALA A 140 3.30 4.68 -16.86
CA ALA A 140 2.60 3.80 -17.80
C ALA A 140 2.73 4.31 -19.25
N SER A 141 2.43 3.44 -20.21
CA SER A 141 2.34 3.81 -21.63
C SER A 141 1.30 4.93 -21.85
N PRO A 142 1.59 5.93 -22.70
CA PRO A 142 0.62 6.96 -23.08
C PRO A 142 -0.54 6.43 -23.92
N ALA A 143 -0.45 5.20 -24.45
CA ALA A 143 -1.55 4.53 -25.15
C ALA A 143 -2.62 3.98 -24.19
N LEU A 144 -2.33 3.93 -22.89
CA LEU A 144 -3.29 3.52 -21.86
C LEU A 144 -4.07 4.73 -21.34
N ALA A 145 -5.23 4.46 -20.73
CA ALA A 145 -5.97 5.48 -20.00
C ALA A 145 -5.06 6.16 -18.96
N PRO A 146 -5.21 7.49 -18.74
CA PRO A 146 -4.35 8.23 -17.84
C PRO A 146 -4.36 7.59 -16.44
N PRO A 147 -3.19 7.48 -15.78
CA PRO A 147 -3.11 6.85 -14.49
C PRO A 147 -3.94 7.64 -13.48
N ARG A 148 -4.37 6.95 -12.41
CA ARG A 148 -4.96 7.63 -11.24
C ARG A 148 -4.00 8.74 -10.78
N ALA A 149 -4.56 9.86 -10.34
CA ALA A 149 -3.79 10.99 -9.81
C ALA A 149 -2.84 10.61 -8.64
N TRP A 150 -3.06 9.44 -8.03
CA TRP A 150 -2.28 8.90 -6.93
C TRP A 150 -1.87 7.45 -7.24
N PRO A 151 -0.81 7.24 -8.03
CA PRO A 151 -0.34 5.89 -8.32
C PRO A 151 0.08 5.20 -7.03
N LEU A 152 -0.43 3.99 -6.85
CA LEU A 152 -0.15 3.18 -5.67
C LEU A 152 1.02 2.26 -5.96
N SER A 153 1.84 2.04 -4.95
CA SER A 153 2.88 1.03 -4.99
C SER A 153 2.79 0.13 -3.76
N LEU A 154 3.16 -1.12 -3.90
CA LEU A 154 3.13 -2.11 -2.82
C LEU A 154 4.44 -2.07 -2.03
N SER A 155 4.31 -2.02 -0.71
CA SER A 155 5.42 -2.21 0.23
C SER A 155 5.66 -3.70 0.50
N ALA A 156 6.92 -4.13 0.54
CA ALA A 156 7.28 -5.47 1.02
C ALA A 156 7.04 -5.64 2.54
N GLY A 157 6.96 -4.54 3.29
CA GLY A 157 6.76 -4.57 4.73
C GLY A 157 6.97 -3.22 5.40
N LEU A 158 6.33 -3.05 6.55
CA LEU A 158 6.44 -1.83 7.35
C LEU A 158 7.30 -2.09 8.60
N PRO A 159 8.09 -1.11 9.09
CA PRO A 159 8.35 0.20 8.46
C PRO A 159 9.53 0.19 7.48
N HIS A 160 10.38 -0.83 7.52
CA HIS A 160 11.70 -0.82 6.86
C HIS A 160 11.64 -0.79 5.33
N PHE A 161 10.56 -1.29 4.72
CA PHE A 161 10.33 -1.32 3.28
C PHE A 161 9.16 -0.42 2.87
N ALA A 162 8.96 0.69 3.58
CA ALA A 162 7.81 1.58 3.36
C ALA A 162 8.08 2.70 2.34
N VAL A 163 9.32 3.13 2.12
CA VAL A 163 9.65 4.36 1.39
C VAL A 163 10.91 4.23 0.53
N GLY A 164 11.05 5.14 -0.43
CA GLY A 164 12.24 5.21 -1.28
C GLY A 164 12.42 3.95 -2.12
N TYR A 165 13.67 3.69 -2.53
CA TYR A 165 14.01 2.51 -3.31
C TYR A 165 13.64 1.20 -2.59
N MET A 166 13.75 1.16 -1.25
CA MET A 166 13.45 -0.03 -0.44
C MET A 166 11.98 -0.48 -0.46
N ARG A 167 11.05 0.27 -1.07
CA ARG A 167 9.62 -0.06 -0.98
C ARG A 167 9.21 -1.27 -1.82
N CYS A 168 9.58 -1.25 -3.09
CA CYS A 168 9.00 -2.11 -4.12
C CYS A 168 9.98 -3.20 -4.52
N TRP A 169 9.65 -4.44 -4.15
CA TRP A 169 10.45 -5.61 -4.47
C TRP A 169 9.69 -6.57 -5.39
N GLY A 170 10.28 -6.98 -6.51
CA GLY A 170 9.61 -7.81 -7.52
C GLY A 170 9.15 -9.16 -6.96
N ARG A 171 10.04 -9.87 -6.25
CA ARG A 171 9.69 -11.15 -5.61
C ARG A 171 8.50 -10.99 -4.66
N ASP A 172 8.61 -10.11 -3.69
CA ASP A 172 7.59 -9.87 -2.67
C ASP A 172 6.27 -9.40 -3.30
N THR A 173 6.35 -8.52 -4.30
CA THR A 173 5.18 -7.99 -5.01
C THR A 173 4.40 -9.12 -5.66
N PHE A 174 5.06 -9.98 -6.42
CA PHE A 174 4.37 -11.01 -7.20
C PHE A 174 3.99 -12.25 -6.40
N ILE A 175 4.63 -12.51 -5.26
CA ILE A 175 4.09 -13.46 -4.28
C ILE A 175 2.81 -12.92 -3.65
N ALA A 176 2.80 -11.64 -3.26
CA ALA A 176 1.69 -11.02 -2.53
C ALA A 176 0.51 -10.60 -3.41
N LEU A 177 0.73 -10.32 -4.71
CA LEU A 177 -0.22 -9.66 -5.62
C LEU A 177 -1.61 -10.30 -5.59
N ARG A 178 -1.69 -11.63 -5.67
CA ARG A 178 -2.97 -12.33 -5.62
C ARG A 178 -3.73 -12.05 -4.32
N GLY A 179 -3.06 -12.18 -3.17
CA GLY A 179 -3.68 -12.01 -1.86
C GLY A 179 -4.06 -10.56 -1.55
N VAL A 180 -3.16 -9.63 -1.85
CA VAL A 180 -3.33 -8.21 -1.47
C VAL A 180 -4.07 -7.39 -2.51
N MET A 181 -4.20 -7.85 -3.76
CA MET A 181 -4.89 -7.12 -4.83
C MET A 181 -6.04 -7.92 -5.47
N LEU A 182 -5.79 -9.12 -6.00
CA LEU A 182 -6.84 -9.86 -6.75
C LEU A 182 -8.00 -10.30 -5.84
N LEU A 183 -7.68 -10.99 -4.75
CA LEU A 183 -8.68 -11.46 -3.78
C LEU A 183 -9.38 -10.35 -3.00
N THR A 184 -8.88 -9.11 -3.09
CA THR A 184 -9.45 -7.92 -2.45
C THR A 184 -10.12 -6.96 -3.44
N GLY A 185 -10.38 -7.42 -4.67
CA GLY A 185 -11.12 -6.65 -5.68
C GLY A 185 -10.34 -5.47 -6.28
N ARG A 186 -9.01 -5.46 -6.16
CA ARG A 186 -8.12 -4.38 -6.61
C ARG A 186 -7.43 -4.71 -7.93
N ALA A 187 -8.19 -5.21 -8.91
CA ALA A 187 -7.66 -5.60 -10.22
C ALA A 187 -6.89 -4.47 -10.90
N GLU A 188 -7.41 -3.23 -10.89
CA GLU A 188 -6.71 -2.07 -11.44
C GLU A 188 -5.33 -1.83 -10.83
N ASP A 189 -5.20 -2.05 -9.52
CA ASP A 189 -3.91 -1.89 -8.85
C ASP A 189 -2.96 -3.04 -9.23
N ALA A 190 -3.46 -4.28 -9.37
CA ALA A 190 -2.68 -5.41 -9.87
C ALA A 190 -2.18 -5.20 -11.30
N ARG A 191 -3.07 -4.75 -12.19
CA ARG A 191 -2.77 -4.38 -13.58
C ARG A 191 -1.62 -3.37 -13.64
N ALA A 192 -1.71 -2.30 -12.85
CA ALA A 192 -0.67 -1.28 -12.80
C ALA A 192 0.70 -1.85 -12.37
N HIS A 193 0.74 -2.77 -11.39
CA HIS A 193 1.99 -3.40 -10.95
C HIS A 193 2.55 -4.34 -12.02
N LEU A 194 1.71 -5.15 -12.66
CA LEU A 194 2.14 -6.06 -13.72
C LEU A 194 2.80 -5.28 -14.87
N LEU A 195 2.14 -4.24 -15.39
CA LEU A 195 2.68 -3.42 -16.47
C LEU A 195 3.95 -2.64 -16.04
N ALA A 196 3.96 -2.08 -14.83
CA ALA A 196 5.08 -1.31 -14.31
C ALA A 196 6.37 -2.12 -14.17
N PHE A 197 6.30 -3.37 -13.70
CA PHE A 197 7.48 -4.24 -13.66
C PHE A 197 7.85 -4.77 -15.05
N SER A 198 6.87 -5.00 -15.93
CA SER A 198 7.10 -5.41 -17.33
C SER A 198 7.90 -4.34 -18.11
N ALA A 199 7.65 -3.06 -17.81
CA ALA A 199 8.42 -1.94 -18.35
C ALA A 199 9.92 -2.08 -18.04
N CYS A 200 10.26 -2.70 -16.91
CA CYS A 200 11.62 -2.93 -16.46
C CYS A 200 12.15 -4.33 -16.80
N LEU A 201 11.48 -5.16 -17.62
CA LEU A 201 12.05 -6.47 -17.96
C LEU A 201 13.36 -6.30 -18.74
N ARG A 202 14.42 -7.00 -18.32
CA ARG A 202 15.74 -7.00 -18.96
C ARG A 202 16.45 -8.33 -18.69
N HIS A 203 17.25 -8.83 -19.61
CA HIS A 203 17.93 -10.13 -19.52
C HIS A 203 16.95 -11.30 -19.30
N GLY A 204 15.72 -11.19 -19.80
CA GLY A 204 14.64 -12.13 -19.50
C GLY A 204 14.24 -12.18 -18.02
N LEU A 205 14.59 -11.17 -17.23
CA LEU A 205 14.33 -11.10 -15.79
C LEU A 205 13.48 -9.89 -15.42
N ILE A 206 12.65 -10.07 -14.40
CA ILE A 206 11.99 -8.99 -13.68
C ILE A 206 12.90 -8.55 -12.53
N PRO A 207 13.08 -7.24 -12.29
CA PRO A 207 14.00 -6.79 -11.27
C PRO A 207 13.51 -7.14 -9.86
N ASN A 208 14.45 -7.45 -8.97
CA ASN A 208 14.12 -7.62 -7.56
C ASN A 208 13.86 -6.29 -6.89
N LEU A 209 14.69 -5.28 -7.12
CA LEU A 209 14.49 -3.91 -6.64
C LEU A 209 13.97 -3.08 -7.80
N LEU A 210 12.82 -2.41 -7.65
CA LEU A 210 12.24 -1.62 -8.74
C LEU A 210 12.78 -0.19 -8.83
N ASP A 211 12.91 0.51 -7.69
CA ASP A 211 13.26 1.95 -7.59
C ASP A 211 12.54 2.87 -8.60
N GLY A 212 11.24 2.63 -8.81
CA GLY A 212 10.44 3.40 -9.78
C GLY A 212 10.95 3.31 -11.23
N GLY A 213 11.75 2.28 -11.56
CA GLY A 213 12.35 2.06 -12.88
C GLY A 213 13.65 2.83 -13.11
N ARG A 214 14.14 3.62 -12.15
CA ARG A 214 15.35 4.44 -12.32
C ARG A 214 16.64 3.63 -12.24
N ALA A 215 16.79 2.82 -11.18
CA ALA A 215 17.96 1.99 -10.94
C ALA A 215 17.54 0.57 -10.49
N PRO A 216 16.77 -0.16 -11.31
CA PRO A 216 16.33 -1.49 -10.95
C PRO A 216 17.50 -2.48 -10.83
N ARG A 217 17.39 -3.46 -9.92
CA ARG A 217 18.42 -4.49 -9.72
C ARG A 217 17.92 -5.88 -10.09
N TYR A 218 18.67 -6.57 -10.95
CA TYR A 218 18.34 -7.89 -11.51
C TYR A 218 19.14 -9.03 -10.85
N ASN A 219 19.13 -9.07 -9.51
CA ASN A 219 19.83 -10.10 -8.72
C ASN A 219 18.90 -11.24 -8.25
N CYS A 220 17.78 -11.44 -8.92
CA CYS A 220 16.70 -12.34 -8.50
C CYS A 220 16.21 -13.16 -9.69
N ARG A 221 16.46 -14.47 -9.65
CA ARG A 221 16.08 -15.41 -10.72
C ARG A 221 14.61 -15.83 -10.65
N ASP A 222 13.99 -15.72 -9.48
CA ASP A 222 12.64 -16.20 -9.23
C ASP A 222 11.55 -15.14 -9.43
N ALA A 223 11.88 -13.85 -9.38
CA ALA A 223 10.90 -12.77 -9.57
C ALA A 223 10.15 -12.86 -10.92
N VAL A 224 10.84 -13.25 -11.99
CA VAL A 224 10.20 -13.42 -13.32
C VAL A 224 9.14 -14.52 -13.30
N TRP A 225 9.38 -15.64 -12.60
CA TRP A 225 8.44 -16.75 -12.52
C TRP A 225 7.21 -16.38 -11.67
N TRP A 226 7.40 -15.66 -10.57
CA TRP A 226 6.29 -15.12 -9.79
C TRP A 226 5.47 -14.09 -10.58
N TRP A 227 6.14 -13.24 -11.37
CA TRP A 227 5.48 -12.30 -12.26
C TRP A 227 4.65 -13.02 -13.34
N LEU A 228 5.21 -14.01 -14.04
CA LEU A 228 4.49 -14.83 -15.02
C LEU A 228 3.27 -15.53 -14.39
N GLN A 229 3.45 -16.09 -13.19
CA GLN A 229 2.35 -16.68 -12.43
C GLN A 229 1.27 -15.65 -12.07
N SER A 230 1.66 -14.41 -11.74
CA SER A 230 0.74 -13.31 -11.46
C SER A 230 -0.01 -12.84 -12.72
N VAL A 231 0.65 -12.78 -13.88
CA VAL A 231 -0.01 -12.51 -15.18
C VAL A 231 -1.07 -13.58 -15.47
N LYS A 232 -0.71 -14.86 -15.31
CA LYS A 232 -1.65 -15.99 -15.47
C LYS A 232 -2.85 -15.87 -14.53
N GLN A 233 -2.59 -15.60 -13.24
CA GLN A 233 -3.65 -15.43 -12.24
C GLN A 233 -4.55 -14.25 -12.58
N TYR A 234 -4.00 -13.11 -12.99
CA TYR A 234 -4.79 -11.97 -13.43
C TYR A 234 -5.71 -12.34 -14.60
N CYS A 235 -5.16 -12.97 -15.64
CA CYS A 235 -5.93 -13.37 -16.81
C CYS A 235 -7.07 -14.34 -16.49
N SER A 236 -6.88 -15.18 -15.47
CA SER A 236 -7.84 -16.22 -15.08
C SER A 236 -8.89 -15.74 -14.07
N GLU A 237 -8.52 -14.86 -13.15
CA GLU A 237 -9.36 -14.45 -12.01
C GLU A 237 -10.08 -13.12 -12.23
N VAL A 238 -9.58 -12.26 -13.13
CA VAL A 238 -10.21 -10.97 -13.45
C VAL A 238 -11.16 -11.14 -14.63
N PRO A 239 -12.41 -10.62 -14.57
CA PRO A 239 -13.32 -10.61 -15.71
C PRO A 239 -12.68 -9.93 -16.93
N ALA A 240 -12.72 -10.59 -18.09
CA ALA A 240 -12.01 -10.16 -19.31
C ALA A 240 -10.49 -9.94 -19.11
N GLY A 241 -9.89 -10.61 -18.12
CA GLY A 241 -8.48 -10.42 -17.73
C GLY A 241 -7.48 -10.75 -18.83
N ALA A 242 -7.83 -11.61 -19.79
CA ALA A 242 -6.99 -11.92 -20.95
C ALA A 242 -6.67 -10.68 -21.81
N ALA A 243 -7.50 -9.64 -21.77
CA ALA A 243 -7.24 -8.36 -22.44
C ALA A 243 -5.94 -7.70 -21.97
N LEU A 244 -5.50 -7.98 -20.73
CA LEU A 244 -4.22 -7.51 -20.18
C LEU A 244 -3.04 -7.81 -21.13
N LEU A 245 -3.07 -8.98 -21.77
CA LEU A 245 -1.99 -9.41 -22.67
C LEU A 245 -1.81 -8.48 -23.87
N GLY A 246 -2.86 -7.81 -24.32
CA GLY A 246 -2.81 -6.85 -25.43
C GLY A 246 -2.43 -5.43 -25.02
N GLU A 247 -2.27 -5.16 -23.73
CA GLU A 247 -2.02 -3.79 -23.25
C GLU A 247 -0.57 -3.36 -23.45
N ALA A 248 -0.40 -2.09 -23.82
CA ALA A 248 0.90 -1.49 -24.08
C ALA A 248 1.75 -1.36 -22.80
N VAL A 249 2.93 -1.95 -22.84
CA VAL A 249 3.98 -1.82 -21.84
C VAL A 249 4.99 -0.79 -22.34
N ALA A 250 5.20 0.27 -21.57
CA ALA A 250 6.25 1.26 -21.84
C ALA A 250 7.63 0.69 -21.52
N ARG A 251 8.28 0.01 -22.48
CA ARG A 251 9.58 -0.63 -22.26
C ARG A 251 10.63 0.43 -21.93
N LEU A 252 11.08 0.47 -20.67
CA LEU A 252 12.23 1.30 -20.29
C LEU A 252 13.49 0.75 -20.95
N PHE A 253 13.63 -0.57 -21.03
CA PHE A 253 14.81 -1.23 -21.59
C PHE A 253 14.41 -2.16 -22.74
N PRO A 254 14.35 -1.66 -23.99
CA PRO A 254 13.92 -2.47 -25.14
C PRO A 254 14.94 -3.54 -25.54
N LYS A 255 16.20 -3.37 -25.13
CA LYS A 255 17.30 -4.34 -25.28
C LYS A 255 18.13 -4.32 -24.00
N ASP A 256 18.89 -5.38 -23.78
CA ASP A 256 19.72 -5.57 -22.60
C ASP A 256 20.74 -4.44 -22.37
N ASP A 257 21.39 -4.00 -23.44
CA ASP A 257 22.40 -2.93 -23.42
C ASP A 257 21.80 -1.54 -23.69
N ALA A 258 20.48 -1.41 -23.78
CA ALA A 258 19.83 -0.13 -24.08
C ALA A 258 19.76 0.78 -22.85
N GLU A 259 20.02 2.07 -23.04
CA GLU A 259 19.69 3.11 -22.08
C GLU A 259 18.17 3.21 -21.84
N PRO A 260 17.72 3.71 -20.67
CA PRO A 260 16.30 3.89 -20.39
C PRO A 260 15.63 4.79 -21.44
N THR A 261 14.53 4.33 -22.04
CA THR A 261 13.73 5.11 -22.99
C THR A 261 12.49 5.72 -22.33
N PRO A 262 11.99 6.87 -22.81
CA PRO A 262 10.77 7.47 -22.28
C PRO A 262 9.51 6.68 -22.69
N PRO A 263 8.41 6.76 -21.93
CA PRO A 263 7.15 6.12 -22.29
C PRO A 263 6.66 6.51 -23.69
N GLY A 264 6.17 5.55 -24.46
CA GLY A 264 5.74 5.75 -25.85
C GLY A 264 6.84 5.54 -26.89
N ALA A 265 8.12 5.51 -26.51
CA ALA A 265 9.22 5.36 -27.47
C ALA A 265 9.43 3.91 -27.95
N ALA A 266 9.13 2.93 -27.10
CA ALA A 266 9.33 1.51 -27.36
C ALA A 266 8.18 0.68 -26.76
N ASP A 267 6.96 1.18 -26.88
CA ASP A 267 5.79 0.47 -26.38
C ASP A 267 5.56 -0.82 -27.15
N GLN A 268 5.30 -1.92 -26.44
CA GLN A 268 4.94 -3.20 -27.02
C GLN A 268 3.85 -3.87 -26.18
N PRO A 269 3.01 -4.75 -26.74
CA PRO A 269 1.99 -5.43 -25.97
C PRO A 269 2.61 -6.35 -24.91
N LEU A 270 1.92 -6.55 -23.79
CA LEU A 270 2.40 -7.38 -22.68
C LEU A 270 2.75 -8.82 -23.11
N HIS A 271 2.01 -9.42 -24.05
CA HIS A 271 2.32 -10.77 -24.53
C HIS A 271 3.69 -10.88 -25.17
N ASP A 272 4.19 -9.83 -25.85
CA ASP A 272 5.55 -9.83 -26.40
C ASP A 272 6.60 -9.81 -25.29
N VAL A 273 6.34 -9.09 -24.19
CA VAL A 273 7.22 -9.08 -23.01
C VAL A 273 7.23 -10.45 -22.30
N VAL A 274 6.07 -11.10 -22.23
CA VAL A 274 5.94 -12.46 -21.69
C VAL A 274 6.72 -13.45 -22.57
N GLN A 275 6.59 -13.35 -23.89
CA GLN A 275 7.30 -14.20 -24.84
C GLN A 275 8.81 -13.98 -24.75
N GLU A 276 9.28 -12.73 -24.70
CA GLU A 276 10.69 -12.38 -24.49
C GLU A 276 11.25 -13.03 -23.23
N ALA A 277 10.53 -12.95 -22.11
CA ALA A 277 10.94 -13.58 -20.87
C ALA A 277 11.12 -15.10 -21.02
N LEU A 278 10.16 -15.77 -21.66
CA LEU A 278 10.21 -17.22 -21.85
C LEU A 278 11.33 -17.62 -22.81
N ASP A 279 11.45 -16.96 -23.96
CA ASP A 279 12.45 -17.27 -24.98
C ASP A 279 13.87 -17.17 -24.43
N VAL A 280 14.18 -16.13 -23.65
CA VAL A 280 15.51 -15.98 -23.03
C VAL A 280 15.85 -17.17 -22.12
N HIS A 281 14.90 -17.75 -21.39
CA HIS A 281 15.18 -18.90 -20.51
C HIS A 281 15.17 -20.25 -21.24
N PHE A 282 14.32 -20.42 -22.25
CA PHE A 282 14.16 -21.71 -22.93
C PHE A 282 15.07 -21.89 -24.16
N GLN A 283 15.51 -20.81 -24.80
CA GLN A 283 16.42 -20.87 -25.96
C GLN A 283 17.90 -21.03 -25.56
N VAL A 284 18.27 -20.77 -24.31
CA VAL A 284 19.65 -20.98 -23.79
C VAL A 284 20.03 -22.47 -23.71
N SER A 285 19.09 -23.40 -23.96
CA SER A 285 19.35 -24.85 -23.96
C SER A 285 19.82 -25.42 -25.31
N ALA A 286 20.15 -24.58 -26.30
CA ALA A 286 20.54 -25.02 -27.65
C ALA A 286 22.03 -24.79 -28.01
N ILE A 287 22.92 -24.69 -27.01
CA ILE A 287 24.38 -24.60 -27.20
C ILE A 287 25.07 -25.73 -26.44
#